data_AF-A0A7J7NHY5-F1
#
_entry.id   AF-A0A7J7NHY5-F1
#
_cell.length_a   1.000
_cell.length_b   1.000
_cell.length_c   1.000
_cell.angle_alpha   90.00
_cell.angle_beta   90.00
_cell.angle_gamma   90.00
#
_symmetry.space_group_name_H-M   'P 1'
#
loop_
_entity.id
_entity.type
_entity.pdbx_description
1 polymer ?
#
loop_
_entity_poly.entity_id
_entity_poly.type
_entity_poly.pdbx_seq_one_letter_code
_entity_poly.pdbx_strand_id
1 'polypeptide(L)'
;MWERNVQKLIIDLELLMKEFGDQSRRQADLDKELSAAKWTSKISKKEKELVNLEAKLSGSKEIRFGYGGDSNLIKENEVLKEKEQGLERDCNELTDENLNLILKLKGSNGGTSFNSSLNELQESEIEILKLQICHLEQRLESECLMKEFIQVEIREREEEITALKQQLEDGYGRKAEKSEIVELEAKLPSKNEEIEILKHSQMELRARVYSLQKQKDQVNENFDIVSRESAIASKCLDDVRNNLLVLTCSLDTHIYANKMLERKSFEFNSGKHELDLHLSEMEKENAQLSERISGLEAQLRNKIERLGNDMETQRVELKQKLQEMQDWWSETIEECKYLKRANPQLQATAECLIEEYSSVQKLNGELRKQKFQLHERCTRLEAKFLQLKEKFS
;
A
#
# COMPACT_ATOMS: atom_id res chain seq x y z
N MET A 1 66.32 -32.87 10.38
CA MET A 1 65.51 -31.70 10.81
C MET A 1 64.69 -31.15 9.65
N TRP A 2 65.31 -30.75 8.54
CA TRP A 2 64.62 -30.17 7.38
C TRP A 2 63.43 -31.01 6.86
N GLU A 3 63.58 -32.32 6.69
CA GLU A 3 62.49 -33.21 6.23
C GLU A 3 61.24 -33.17 7.11
N ARG A 4 61.38 -33.09 8.45
CA ARG A 4 60.24 -32.96 9.37
C ARG A 4 59.53 -31.62 9.20
N ASN A 5 60.26 -30.55 8.91
CA ASN A 5 59.66 -29.24 8.65
C ASN A 5 58.92 -29.24 7.29
N VAL A 6 59.48 -29.88 6.26
CA VAL A 6 58.80 -30.04 4.95
C VAL A 6 57.55 -30.89 5.07
N GLN A 7 57.61 -32.04 5.77
CA GLN A 7 56.45 -32.90 6.02
C GLN A 7 55.36 -32.16 6.81
N LYS A 8 55.74 -31.39 7.84
CA LYS A 8 54.78 -30.57 8.59
C LYS A 8 54.13 -29.51 7.68
N LEU A 9 54.92 -28.80 6.87
CA LEU A 9 54.41 -27.78 5.96
C LEU A 9 53.41 -28.35 4.93
N ILE A 10 53.65 -29.57 4.44
CA ILE A 10 52.71 -30.29 3.54
C ILE A 10 51.39 -30.57 4.26
N ILE A 11 51.42 -31.10 5.48
CA ILE A 11 50.22 -31.38 6.28
C ILE A 11 49.46 -30.09 6.60
N ASP A 12 50.17 -29.02 6.99
CA ASP A 12 49.58 -27.71 7.28
C ASP A 12 48.91 -27.13 6.01
N LEU A 13 49.51 -27.29 4.83
CA LEU A 13 48.92 -26.89 3.54
C LEU A 13 47.71 -27.74 3.15
N GLU A 14 47.74 -29.06 3.34
CA GLU A 14 46.60 -29.96 3.08
C GLU A 14 45.39 -29.63 3.96
N LEU A 15 45.63 -29.31 5.25
CA LEU A 15 44.61 -28.83 6.18
C LEU A 15 44.01 -27.50 5.70
N LEU A 16 44.85 -26.53 5.36
CA LEU A 16 44.42 -25.19 4.94
C LEU A 16 43.63 -25.23 3.62
N MET A 17 44.05 -26.06 2.66
CA MET A 17 43.28 -26.33 1.43
C MET A 17 41.91 -26.96 1.72
N LYS A 18 41.83 -27.89 2.68
CA LYS A 18 40.57 -28.51 3.09
C LYS A 18 39.63 -27.51 3.75
N GLU A 19 40.13 -26.69 4.67
CA GLU A 19 39.34 -25.63 5.32
C GLU A 19 38.83 -24.61 4.30
N PHE A 20 39.63 -24.21 3.33
CA PHE A 20 39.20 -23.33 2.24
C PHE A 20 38.07 -23.97 1.40
N GLY A 21 38.18 -25.28 1.10
CA GLY A 21 37.14 -26.03 0.40
C GLY A 21 35.85 -26.23 1.21
N ASP A 22 35.94 -26.35 2.53
CA ASP A 22 34.78 -26.42 3.43
C ASP A 22 34.13 -25.04 3.62
N GLN A 23 34.92 -23.96 3.70
CA GLN A 23 34.43 -22.58 3.76
C GLN A 23 33.74 -22.16 2.45
N SER A 24 34.31 -22.51 1.29
CA SER A 24 33.69 -22.26 -0.02
C SER A 24 32.36 -22.99 -0.18
N ARG A 25 32.25 -24.24 0.33
CA ARG A 25 30.98 -24.98 0.37
C ARG A 25 29.94 -24.30 1.28
N ARG A 26 30.31 -23.91 2.50
CA ARG A 26 29.41 -23.18 3.41
C ARG A 26 28.91 -21.86 2.81
N GLN A 27 29.76 -21.14 2.08
CA GLN A 27 29.37 -19.91 1.39
C GLN A 27 28.30 -20.19 0.31
N ALA A 28 28.50 -21.24 -0.50
CA ALA A 28 27.53 -21.63 -1.52
C ALA A 28 26.18 -22.09 -0.92
N ASP A 29 26.21 -22.81 0.21
CA ASP A 29 24.99 -23.21 0.92
C ASP A 29 24.24 -22.00 1.53
N LEU A 30 24.97 -21.05 2.14
CA LEU A 30 24.38 -19.81 2.66
C LEU A 30 23.78 -18.93 1.54
N ASP A 31 24.45 -18.80 0.39
CA ASP A 31 23.92 -18.07 -0.76
C ASP A 31 22.67 -18.74 -1.33
N LYS A 32 22.63 -20.08 -1.33
CA LYS A 32 21.44 -20.86 -1.71
C LYS A 32 20.28 -20.65 -0.74
N GLU A 33 20.51 -20.70 0.57
CA GLU A 33 19.50 -20.39 1.59
C GLU A 33 18.99 -18.94 1.50
N LEU A 34 19.88 -17.96 1.32
CA LEU A 34 19.52 -16.56 1.09
C LEU A 34 18.66 -16.39 -0.17
N SER A 35 18.96 -17.13 -1.25
CA SER A 35 18.13 -17.12 -2.46
C SER A 35 16.74 -17.71 -2.18
N ALA A 36 16.66 -18.83 -1.45
CA ALA A 36 15.40 -19.48 -1.09
C ALA A 36 14.55 -18.57 -0.18
N ALA A 37 15.14 -17.95 0.83
CA ALA A 37 14.47 -17.01 1.74
C ALA A 37 13.94 -15.76 1.02
N LYS A 38 14.67 -15.25 0.01
CA LYS A 38 14.19 -14.17 -0.87
C LYS A 38 12.97 -14.61 -1.68
N TRP A 39 12.97 -15.84 -2.21
CA TRP A 39 11.84 -16.39 -2.95
C TRP A 39 10.62 -16.67 -2.07
N THR A 40 10.77 -17.27 -0.89
CA THR A 40 9.63 -17.50 0.04
C THR A 40 9.02 -16.20 0.53
N SER A 41 9.83 -15.17 0.81
CA SER A 41 9.32 -13.83 1.13
C SER A 41 8.52 -13.21 -0.04
N LYS A 42 8.98 -13.39 -1.28
CA LYS A 42 8.29 -12.92 -2.49
C LYS A 42 6.97 -13.66 -2.73
N ILE A 43 6.95 -14.97 -2.50
CA ILE A 43 5.74 -15.82 -2.56
C ILE A 43 4.73 -15.35 -1.50
N SER A 44 5.15 -15.21 -0.24
CA SER A 44 4.27 -14.77 0.85
C SER A 44 3.65 -13.37 0.62
N LYS A 45 4.40 -12.46 -0.02
CA LYS A 45 3.83 -11.17 -0.47
C LYS A 45 2.75 -11.36 -1.53
N LYS A 46 2.98 -12.24 -2.51
CA LYS A 46 2.01 -12.55 -3.59
C LYS A 46 0.78 -13.30 -3.08
N GLU A 47 0.93 -14.18 -2.10
CA GLU A 47 -0.19 -14.83 -1.41
C GLU A 47 -1.07 -13.81 -0.67
N LYS A 48 -0.48 -12.85 0.04
CA LYS A 48 -1.22 -11.76 0.69
C LYS A 48 -1.91 -10.82 -0.30
N GLU A 49 -1.27 -10.55 -1.44
CA GLU A 49 -1.91 -9.82 -2.55
C GLU A 49 -3.10 -10.61 -3.12
N LEU A 50 -2.97 -11.93 -3.34
CA LEU A 50 -4.06 -12.78 -3.79
C LEU A 50 -5.24 -12.80 -2.82
N VAL A 51 -5.01 -13.01 -1.52
CA VAL A 51 -6.08 -12.98 -0.49
C VAL A 51 -6.79 -11.61 -0.46
N ASN A 52 -6.06 -10.50 -0.63
CA ASN A 52 -6.65 -9.16 -0.70
C ASN A 52 -7.47 -8.95 -1.99
N LEU A 53 -7.00 -9.50 -3.13
CA LEU A 53 -7.73 -9.47 -4.40
C LEU A 53 -8.97 -10.38 -4.37
N GLU A 54 -8.90 -11.57 -3.76
CA GLU A 54 -10.05 -12.44 -3.52
C GLU A 54 -11.07 -11.79 -2.59
N ALA A 55 -10.63 -11.14 -1.50
CA ALA A 55 -11.51 -10.38 -0.60
C ALA A 55 -12.19 -9.20 -1.33
N LYS A 56 -11.49 -8.55 -2.26
CA LYS A 56 -12.09 -7.53 -3.14
C LYS A 56 -13.05 -8.13 -4.17
N LEU A 57 -12.77 -9.33 -4.68
CA LEU A 57 -13.67 -10.04 -5.60
C LEU A 57 -14.95 -10.53 -4.89
N SER A 58 -14.84 -11.00 -3.64
CA SER A 58 -15.98 -11.41 -2.83
C SER A 58 -16.81 -10.20 -2.38
N GLY A 59 -16.18 -9.08 -2.01
CA GLY A 59 -16.87 -7.80 -1.79
C GLY A 59 -17.50 -7.23 -3.07
N SER A 60 -16.89 -7.46 -4.23
CA SER A 60 -17.46 -7.08 -5.54
C SER A 60 -18.57 -8.03 -6.02
N LYS A 61 -18.89 -9.09 -5.26
CA LYS A 61 -19.98 -10.03 -5.57
C LYS A 61 -21.36 -9.55 -5.10
N GLU A 62 -21.44 -8.34 -4.52
CA GLU A 62 -22.68 -7.61 -4.25
C GLU A 62 -22.99 -6.54 -5.32
N ILE A 63 -22.58 -6.75 -6.58
CA ILE A 63 -23.20 -6.09 -7.72
C ILE A 63 -24.19 -7.04 -8.41
N ARG A 64 -25.41 -7.02 -7.86
CA ARG A 64 -26.64 -6.84 -8.65
C ARG A 64 -26.96 -7.93 -9.70
N PHE A 65 -27.03 -9.18 -9.27
CA PHE A 65 -28.00 -10.09 -9.89
C PHE A 65 -29.41 -9.62 -9.50
N GLY A 66 -30.26 -9.34 -10.49
CA GLY A 66 -31.53 -8.65 -10.28
C GLY A 66 -32.62 -9.54 -9.69
N TYR A 67 -32.95 -9.33 -8.42
CA TYR A 67 -34.23 -9.73 -7.80
C TYR A 67 -34.83 -8.55 -7.02
N GLY A 68 -35.07 -7.45 -7.74
CA GLY A 68 -35.73 -6.23 -7.22
C GLY A 68 -37.23 -6.16 -7.50
N GLY A 69 -37.86 -7.26 -7.94
CA GLY A 69 -39.28 -7.31 -8.32
C GLY A 69 -40.22 -7.87 -7.23
N ASP A 70 -39.80 -8.94 -6.54
CA ASP A 70 -40.74 -9.76 -5.75
C ASP A 70 -41.28 -9.08 -4.49
N SER A 71 -40.49 -8.28 -3.75
CA SER A 71 -40.95 -7.76 -2.45
C SER A 71 -42.13 -6.78 -2.54
N ASN A 72 -42.28 -6.08 -3.67
CA ASN A 72 -43.41 -5.19 -3.92
C ASN A 72 -44.57 -5.96 -4.58
N LEU A 73 -44.30 -6.83 -5.56
CA LEU A 73 -45.33 -7.64 -6.22
C LEU A 73 -46.01 -8.62 -5.26
N ILE A 74 -45.30 -9.18 -4.27
CA ILE A 74 -45.91 -10.05 -3.24
C ILE A 74 -46.89 -9.26 -2.37
N LYS A 75 -46.51 -8.07 -1.90
CA LYS A 75 -47.39 -7.20 -1.08
C LYS A 75 -48.58 -6.67 -1.87
N GLU A 76 -48.37 -6.33 -3.15
CA GLU A 76 -49.44 -5.92 -4.05
C GLU A 76 -50.41 -7.07 -4.34
N ASN A 77 -49.92 -8.32 -4.49
CA ASN A 77 -50.77 -9.50 -4.60
C ASN A 77 -51.52 -9.83 -3.30
N GLU A 78 -50.93 -9.66 -2.12
CA GLU A 78 -51.64 -9.83 -0.84
C GLU A 78 -52.80 -8.82 -0.71
N VAL A 79 -52.55 -7.54 -1.01
CA VAL A 79 -53.59 -6.48 -0.99
C VAL A 79 -54.68 -6.71 -2.04
N LEU A 80 -54.32 -7.18 -3.24
CA LEU A 80 -55.30 -7.51 -4.28
C LEU A 80 -56.15 -8.73 -3.89
N LYS A 81 -55.57 -9.72 -3.21
CA LYS A 81 -56.27 -10.93 -2.74
C LYS A 81 -57.25 -10.65 -1.60
N GLU A 82 -56.91 -9.76 -0.66
CA GLU A 82 -57.88 -9.28 0.34
C GLU A 82 -59.05 -8.52 -0.31
N LYS A 83 -58.77 -7.77 -1.39
CA LYS A 83 -59.78 -6.99 -2.12
C LYS A 83 -60.71 -7.88 -2.96
N GLU A 84 -60.17 -8.96 -3.53
CA GLU A 84 -60.93 -10.01 -4.21
C GLU A 84 -61.88 -10.73 -3.22
N GLN A 85 -61.38 -11.12 -2.04
CA GLN A 85 -62.21 -11.70 -0.96
C GLN A 85 -63.20 -10.72 -0.30
N GLY A 86 -63.03 -9.41 -0.52
CA GLY A 86 -64.04 -8.40 -0.20
C GLY A 86 -65.19 -8.46 -1.20
N LEU A 87 -64.88 -8.35 -2.49
CA LEU A 87 -65.86 -8.36 -3.58
C LEU A 87 -66.63 -9.70 -3.67
N GLU A 88 -65.98 -10.83 -3.35
CA GLU A 88 -66.63 -12.15 -3.27
C GLU A 88 -67.66 -12.23 -2.13
N ARG A 89 -67.52 -11.46 -1.04
CA ARG A 89 -68.56 -11.35 0.00
C ARG A 89 -69.71 -10.46 -0.45
N ASP A 90 -69.41 -9.28 -0.99
CA ASP A 90 -70.43 -8.33 -1.45
C ASP A 90 -71.34 -8.94 -2.54
N CYS A 91 -70.80 -9.80 -3.41
CA CYS A 91 -71.57 -10.51 -4.44
C CYS A 91 -72.47 -11.64 -3.89
N ASN A 92 -72.10 -12.26 -2.76
CA ASN A 92 -72.93 -13.25 -2.08
C ASN A 92 -74.07 -12.57 -1.30
N GLU A 93 -73.80 -11.48 -0.58
CA GLU A 93 -74.84 -10.75 0.17
C GLU A 93 -75.94 -10.15 -0.75
N LEU A 94 -75.55 -9.60 -1.92
CA LEU A 94 -76.51 -9.13 -2.93
C LEU A 94 -77.32 -10.23 -3.64
N THR A 95 -76.90 -11.50 -3.50
CA THR A 95 -77.64 -12.66 -4.01
C THR A 95 -78.69 -13.13 -3.00
N ASP A 96 -78.37 -13.10 -1.70
CA ASP A 96 -79.30 -13.44 -0.62
C ASP A 96 -80.40 -12.37 -0.40
N GLU A 97 -80.11 -11.07 -0.56
CA GLU A 97 -81.13 -10.03 -0.45
C GLU A 97 -82.18 -10.09 -1.59
N ASN A 98 -81.78 -10.46 -2.81
CA ASN A 98 -82.71 -10.60 -3.93
C ASN A 98 -83.63 -11.85 -3.82
N LEU A 99 -83.18 -12.90 -3.13
CA LEU A 99 -84.04 -14.05 -2.79
C LEU A 99 -85.10 -13.70 -1.73
N ASN A 100 -84.82 -12.73 -0.85
CA ASN A 100 -85.72 -12.33 0.24
C ASN A 100 -86.87 -11.39 -0.21
N LEU A 101 -86.72 -10.70 -1.34
CA LEU A 101 -87.79 -9.84 -1.90
C LEU A 101 -88.86 -10.61 -2.68
N ILE A 102 -88.51 -11.72 -3.34
CA ILE A 102 -89.47 -12.58 -4.06
C ILE A 102 -90.39 -13.34 -3.08
N LEU A 103 -89.94 -13.62 -1.85
CA LEU A 103 -90.75 -14.26 -0.81
C LEU A 103 -91.77 -13.34 -0.14
N LYS A 104 -91.73 -12.01 -0.36
CA LYS A 104 -92.67 -11.04 0.23
C LYS A 104 -93.79 -10.54 -0.71
N LEU A 105 -93.75 -10.88 -2.01
CA LEU A 105 -94.75 -10.45 -3.00
C LEU A 105 -95.70 -11.56 -3.46
N LYS A 106 -96.17 -12.39 -2.53
CA LYS A 106 -97.23 -13.40 -2.81
C LYS A 106 -98.13 -13.72 -1.62
N GLY A 107 -99.00 -12.78 -1.23
CA GLY A 107 -100.08 -13.04 -0.28
C GLY A 107 -101.01 -11.85 0.04
N SER A 108 -102.32 -12.00 -0.29
CA SER A 108 -103.46 -11.12 0.05
C SER A 108 -103.46 -9.70 -0.60
N ASN A 109 -104.36 -9.25 -1.51
CA ASN A 109 -105.72 -9.60 -2.01
C ASN A 109 -106.89 -8.75 -1.42
N GLY A 110 -107.63 -8.04 -2.30
CA GLY A 110 -108.93 -7.35 -2.10
C GLY A 110 -108.91 -5.93 -1.46
N GLY A 111 -109.76 -4.94 -1.81
CA GLY A 111 -110.73 -4.79 -2.93
C GLY A 111 -112.02 -3.97 -2.63
N THR A 112 -112.54 -3.22 -3.64
CA THR A 112 -113.91 -2.60 -3.81
C THR A 112 -114.13 -1.09 -3.47
N SER A 113 -115.37 -0.55 -3.66
CA SER A 113 -115.64 0.77 -4.30
C SER A 113 -117.11 1.32 -4.19
N PHE A 114 -117.36 2.55 -4.72
CA PHE A 114 -118.66 3.16 -5.21
C PHE A 114 -119.75 3.64 -4.20
N ASN A 115 -120.67 4.61 -4.46
CA ASN A 115 -120.76 5.67 -5.52
C ASN A 115 -121.50 7.01 -5.09
N SER A 116 -122.68 7.39 -5.65
CA SER A 116 -123.26 8.78 -5.61
C SER A 116 -124.82 8.91 -5.78
N SER A 117 -125.33 10.16 -5.84
CA SER A 117 -126.59 10.67 -6.51
C SER A 117 -127.98 10.52 -5.83
N LEU A 118 -129.10 11.17 -6.21
CA LEU A 118 -129.48 12.54 -6.73
C LEU A 118 -131.04 12.61 -6.95
N ASN A 119 -131.70 13.80 -7.08
CA ASN A 119 -132.87 14.17 -7.96
C ASN A 119 -133.93 15.19 -7.42
N GLU A 120 -134.98 15.50 -8.22
CA GLU A 120 -135.39 16.85 -8.71
C GLU A 120 -136.90 16.91 -9.18
N LEU A 121 -137.38 18.08 -9.70
CA LEU A 121 -138.64 18.39 -10.49
C LEU A 121 -139.96 18.64 -9.68
N GLN A 122 -140.76 19.73 -9.85
CA GLN A 122 -141.58 20.34 -10.95
C GLN A 122 -142.96 19.66 -11.19
N GLU A 123 -144.11 20.27 -11.58
CA GLU A 123 -144.40 21.48 -12.42
C GLU A 123 -145.90 21.97 -12.35
N SER A 124 -146.19 23.25 -12.70
CA SER A 124 -147.43 23.90 -13.31
C SER A 124 -148.91 23.52 -12.97
N GLU A 125 -149.99 24.26 -13.32
CA GLU A 125 -150.34 25.70 -13.46
C GLU A 125 -151.89 25.90 -13.48
N ILE A 126 -152.34 27.14 -13.25
CA ILE A 126 -153.56 27.80 -13.79
C ILE A 126 -154.85 26.95 -13.99
N GLU A 127 -155.65 26.81 -12.92
CA GLU A 127 -157.11 27.04 -12.93
C GLU A 127 -157.56 27.19 -11.45
N ILE A 128 -158.68 27.84 -11.15
CA ILE A 128 -159.23 28.00 -9.77
C ILE A 128 -158.40 28.94 -8.85
N LEU A 129 -157.53 29.77 -9.45
CA LEU A 129 -157.07 31.07 -8.94
C LEU A 129 -158.23 32.12 -8.80
N LYS A 130 -159.43 31.67 -8.41
CA LYS A 130 -160.66 32.48 -8.25
C LYS A 130 -161.37 32.29 -6.90
N LEU A 131 -161.15 31.16 -6.20
CA LEU A 131 -161.69 30.97 -4.85
C LEU A 131 -160.70 31.35 -3.73
N GLN A 132 -159.39 31.40 -4.04
CA GLN A 132 -158.36 31.88 -3.11
C GLN A 132 -158.54 33.37 -2.75
N ILE A 133 -159.15 34.19 -3.61
CA ILE A 133 -159.29 35.65 -3.41
C ILE A 133 -160.12 35.97 -2.16
N CYS A 134 -161.25 35.29 -1.95
CA CYS A 134 -162.14 35.56 -0.81
C CYS A 134 -161.57 35.07 0.54
N HIS A 135 -160.53 34.23 0.52
CA HIS A 135 -159.85 33.73 1.73
C HIS A 135 -158.55 34.47 2.06
N LEU A 136 -158.10 35.39 1.17
CA LEU A 136 -156.92 36.23 1.36
C LEU A 136 -157.23 37.53 2.10
N GLU A 137 -158.42 38.10 1.92
CA GLU A 137 -158.83 39.36 2.57
C GLU A 137 -158.82 39.24 4.11
N GLN A 138 -159.31 38.12 4.65
CA GLN A 138 -159.30 37.86 6.10
C GLN A 138 -157.91 37.47 6.65
N ARG A 139 -156.93 37.22 5.77
CA ARG A 139 -155.55 36.88 6.16
C ARG A 139 -154.65 38.13 6.26
N LEU A 140 -154.95 39.16 5.46
CA LEU A 140 -154.18 40.42 5.39
C LEU A 140 -154.12 41.15 6.75
N GLU A 141 -155.22 41.12 7.51
CA GLU A 141 -155.32 41.81 8.80
C GLU A 141 -154.46 41.15 9.90
N SER A 142 -154.17 39.84 9.77
CA SER A 142 -153.19 39.15 10.62
C SER A 142 -151.73 39.42 10.21
N GLU A 143 -151.50 39.84 8.96
CA GLU A 143 -150.17 40.13 8.41
C GLU A 143 -149.65 41.50 8.87
N CYS A 144 -150.55 42.47 9.09
CA CYS A 144 -150.20 43.81 9.59
C CYS A 144 -149.48 43.79 10.95
N LEU A 145 -149.89 42.93 11.90
CA LEU A 145 -149.26 42.84 13.22
C LEU A 145 -147.91 42.10 13.19
N MET A 146 -147.73 41.14 12.27
CA MET A 146 -146.43 40.47 12.08
C MET A 146 -145.37 41.43 11.49
N LYS A 147 -145.82 42.36 10.64
CA LYS A 147 -144.96 43.35 9.97
C LYS A 147 -144.32 44.35 10.95
N GLU A 148 -145.05 44.80 11.96
CA GLU A 148 -144.53 45.73 12.96
C GLU A 148 -143.45 45.10 13.86
N PHE A 149 -143.58 43.81 14.21
CA PHE A 149 -142.58 43.09 15.03
C PHE A 149 -141.24 42.94 14.28
N ILE A 150 -141.28 42.48 13.03
CA ILE A 150 -140.08 42.30 12.18
C ILE A 150 -139.37 43.65 11.94
N GLN A 151 -140.10 44.76 11.91
CA GLN A 151 -139.56 46.10 11.67
C GLN A 151 -138.88 46.74 12.91
N VAL A 152 -138.95 46.10 14.08
CA VAL A 152 -138.09 46.40 15.23
C VAL A 152 -136.81 45.57 15.16
N GLU A 153 -136.93 44.27 14.92
CA GLU A 153 -135.78 43.34 14.89
C GLU A 153 -134.79 43.64 13.75
N ILE A 154 -135.27 44.12 12.59
CA ILE A 154 -134.41 44.64 11.51
C ILE A 154 -133.60 45.86 11.99
N ARG A 155 -134.19 46.77 12.77
CA ARG A 155 -133.53 48.00 13.21
C ARG A 155 -132.39 47.73 14.18
N GLU A 156 -132.61 46.82 15.13
CA GLU A 156 -131.56 46.38 16.07
C GLU A 156 -130.39 45.72 15.32
N ARG A 157 -130.66 44.92 14.28
CA ARG A 157 -129.62 44.34 13.41
C ARG A 157 -128.92 45.36 12.52
N GLU A 158 -129.62 46.39 12.04
CA GLU A 158 -129.00 47.48 11.28
C GLU A 158 -128.03 48.30 12.15
N GLU A 159 -128.41 48.60 13.40
CA GLU A 159 -127.52 49.25 14.38
C GLU A 159 -126.29 48.37 14.69
N GLU A 160 -126.48 47.06 14.92
CA GLU A 160 -125.39 46.10 15.15
C GLU A 160 -124.43 46.00 13.94
N ILE A 161 -124.95 46.03 12.71
CA ILE A 161 -124.13 46.08 11.48
C ILE A 161 -123.34 47.39 11.37
N THR A 162 -123.91 48.54 11.77
CA THR A 162 -123.15 49.80 11.77
C THR A 162 -122.03 49.80 12.81
N ALA A 163 -122.25 49.22 13.99
CA ALA A 163 -121.22 49.05 15.01
C ALA A 163 -120.07 48.14 14.54
N LEU A 164 -120.39 47.01 13.89
CA LEU A 164 -119.37 46.10 13.36
C LEU A 164 -118.59 46.69 12.18
N LYS A 165 -119.22 47.52 11.33
CA LYS A 165 -118.52 48.26 10.28
C LYS A 165 -117.52 49.26 10.86
N GLN A 166 -117.92 50.01 11.89
CA GLN A 166 -117.04 50.96 12.58
C GLN A 166 -115.80 50.26 13.16
N GLN A 167 -115.98 49.10 13.82
CA GLN A 167 -114.87 48.29 14.34
C GLN A 167 -113.95 47.76 13.24
N LEU A 168 -114.47 47.41 12.07
CA LEU A 168 -113.65 46.99 10.94
C LEU A 168 -112.77 48.15 10.42
N GLU A 169 -113.35 49.34 10.29
CA GLU A 169 -112.68 50.51 9.73
C GLU A 169 -111.58 51.06 10.67
N ASP A 170 -111.83 51.06 11.99
CA ASP A 170 -110.81 51.31 13.00
C ASP A 170 -109.73 50.21 13.03
N GLY A 171 -110.11 48.95 12.75
CA GLY A 171 -109.19 47.80 12.63
C GLY A 171 -108.19 47.91 11.47
N TYR A 172 -108.58 48.55 10.35
CA TYR A 172 -107.68 48.87 9.24
C TYR A 172 -106.78 50.11 9.51
N GLY A 173 -106.97 50.77 10.66
CA GLY A 173 -106.25 51.97 11.09
C GLY A 173 -104.80 51.78 11.56
N ARG A 174 -104.12 50.66 11.23
CA ARG A 174 -102.72 50.40 11.63
C ARG A 174 -101.71 51.24 10.84
N LYS A 175 -101.73 52.56 11.05
CA LYS A 175 -100.71 53.51 10.55
C LYS A 175 -99.29 53.12 10.98
N ALA A 176 -99.14 52.51 12.16
CA ALA A 176 -97.85 52.01 12.67
C ALA A 176 -97.19 50.98 11.73
N GLU A 177 -97.93 49.96 11.28
CA GLU A 177 -97.39 48.91 10.41
C GLU A 177 -96.98 49.45 9.03
N LYS A 178 -97.75 50.39 8.47
CA LYS A 178 -97.38 51.02 7.18
C LYS A 178 -96.15 51.92 7.29
N SER A 179 -95.95 52.64 8.39
CA SER A 179 -94.71 53.38 8.63
C SER A 179 -93.51 52.46 8.83
N GLU A 180 -93.70 51.33 9.53
CA GLU A 180 -92.65 50.35 9.79
C GLU A 180 -92.21 49.64 8.50
N ILE A 181 -93.14 49.30 7.60
CA ILE A 181 -92.83 48.74 6.27
C ILE A 181 -91.98 49.73 5.44
N VAL A 182 -92.37 51.01 5.35
CA VAL A 182 -91.60 52.00 4.58
C VAL A 182 -90.21 52.26 5.18
N GLU A 183 -90.08 52.21 6.51
CA GLU A 183 -88.77 52.34 7.18
C GLU A 183 -87.88 51.11 6.94
N LEU A 184 -88.46 49.91 6.87
CA LEU A 184 -87.75 48.67 6.51
C LEU A 184 -87.35 48.67 5.02
N GLU A 185 -88.23 49.13 4.12
CA GLU A 185 -87.95 49.30 2.69
C GLU A 185 -86.81 50.29 2.45
N ALA A 186 -86.70 51.37 3.23
CA ALA A 186 -85.56 52.30 3.16
C ALA A 186 -84.25 51.71 3.71
N LYS A 187 -84.32 50.77 4.66
CA LYS A 187 -83.15 50.06 5.23
C LYS A 187 -82.68 48.89 4.37
N LEU A 188 -83.54 48.32 3.51
CA LEU A 188 -83.19 47.19 2.65
C LEU A 188 -82.04 47.52 1.65
N PRO A 189 -82.06 48.62 0.89
CA PRO A 189 -80.96 48.96 -0.03
C PRO A 189 -79.60 49.13 0.65
N SER A 190 -79.54 49.79 1.81
CA SER A 190 -78.27 49.98 2.54
C SER A 190 -77.75 48.67 3.12
N LYS A 191 -78.64 47.79 3.61
CA LYS A 191 -78.27 46.42 4.01
C LYS A 191 -77.86 45.55 2.83
N ASN A 192 -78.42 45.76 1.64
CA ASN A 192 -78.06 45.02 0.44
C ASN A 192 -76.68 45.46 -0.11
N GLU A 193 -76.37 46.77 -0.06
CA GLU A 193 -75.03 47.31 -0.35
C GLU A 193 -73.98 46.78 0.65
N GLU A 194 -74.31 46.77 1.95
CA GLU A 194 -73.46 46.17 3.00
C GLU A 194 -73.20 44.68 2.73
N ILE A 195 -74.20 43.93 2.26
CA ILE A 195 -74.05 42.52 1.84
C ILE A 195 -73.11 42.37 0.64
N GLU A 196 -73.16 43.25 -0.37
CA GLU A 196 -72.22 43.17 -1.51
C GLU A 196 -70.78 43.54 -1.11
N ILE A 197 -70.58 44.54 -0.25
CA ILE A 197 -69.26 44.86 0.32
C ILE A 197 -68.72 43.68 1.16
N LEU A 198 -69.58 43.02 1.93
CA LEU A 198 -69.22 41.83 2.71
C LEU A 198 -68.91 40.63 1.80
N LYS A 199 -69.63 40.43 0.69
CA LYS A 199 -69.30 39.40 -0.32
C LYS A 199 -67.97 39.68 -1.00
N HIS A 200 -67.71 40.94 -1.37
CA HIS A 200 -66.45 41.32 -2.01
C HIS A 200 -65.25 41.09 -1.08
N SER A 201 -65.32 41.59 0.15
CA SER A 201 -64.30 41.33 1.17
C SER A 201 -64.16 39.84 1.52
N GLN A 202 -65.25 39.06 1.53
CA GLN A 202 -65.16 37.59 1.66
C GLN A 202 -64.42 36.95 0.48
N MET A 203 -64.62 37.42 -0.75
CA MET A 203 -63.92 36.93 -1.94
C MET A 203 -62.42 37.28 -1.90
N GLU A 204 -62.07 38.50 -1.52
CA GLU A 204 -60.67 38.92 -1.31
C GLU A 204 -59.98 38.10 -0.22
N LEU A 205 -60.65 37.90 0.93
CA LEU A 205 -60.13 37.07 2.02
C LEU A 205 -59.93 35.62 1.59
N ARG A 206 -60.84 35.03 0.81
CA ARG A 206 -60.66 33.69 0.23
C ARG A 206 -59.46 33.64 -0.73
N ALA A 207 -59.30 34.62 -1.60
CA ALA A 207 -58.15 34.69 -2.51
C ALA A 207 -56.82 34.83 -1.73
N ARG A 208 -56.81 35.59 -0.64
CA ARG A 208 -55.64 35.75 0.24
C ARG A 208 -55.34 34.50 1.07
N VAL A 209 -56.35 33.78 1.54
CA VAL A 209 -56.16 32.48 2.20
C VAL A 209 -55.58 31.46 1.21
N TYR A 210 -56.06 31.43 -0.04
CA TYR A 210 -55.51 30.55 -1.08
C TYR A 210 -54.05 30.87 -1.43
N SER A 211 -53.69 32.16 -1.56
CA SER A 211 -52.30 32.54 -1.85
C SER A 211 -51.36 32.27 -0.67
N LEU A 212 -51.80 32.49 0.57
CA LEU A 212 -51.06 32.13 1.78
C LEU A 212 -50.88 30.61 1.92
N GLN A 213 -51.91 29.82 1.59
CA GLN A 213 -51.82 28.36 1.60
C GLN A 213 -50.78 27.87 0.57
N LYS A 214 -50.80 28.41 -0.66
CA LYS A 214 -49.77 28.11 -1.67
C LYS A 214 -48.36 28.51 -1.22
N GLN A 215 -48.21 29.67 -0.56
CA GLN A 215 -46.92 30.09 0.00
C GLN A 215 -46.43 29.17 1.12
N LYS A 216 -47.33 28.74 2.02
CA LYS A 216 -47.03 27.77 3.08
C LYS A 216 -46.54 26.45 2.48
N ASP A 217 -47.22 25.93 1.47
CA ASP A 217 -46.85 24.65 0.84
C ASP A 217 -45.48 24.75 0.14
N GLN A 218 -45.20 25.88 -0.54
CA GLN A 218 -43.88 26.15 -1.12
C GLN A 218 -42.77 26.32 -0.07
N VAL A 219 -43.05 26.95 1.08
CA VAL A 219 -42.09 27.07 2.19
C VAL A 219 -41.80 25.71 2.82
N ASN A 220 -42.80 24.85 2.97
CA ASN A 220 -42.62 23.47 3.45
C ASN A 220 -41.74 22.66 2.49
N GLU A 221 -41.99 22.71 1.18
CA GLU A 221 -41.16 22.02 0.19
C GLU A 221 -39.69 22.51 0.23
N ASN A 222 -39.48 23.83 0.32
CA ASN A 222 -38.15 24.41 0.48
C ASN A 222 -37.48 23.98 1.81
N PHE A 223 -38.24 23.87 2.90
CA PHE A 223 -37.74 23.37 4.18
C PHE A 223 -37.31 21.91 4.10
N ASP A 224 -38.06 21.06 3.39
CA ASP A 224 -37.69 19.67 3.14
C ASP A 224 -36.44 19.56 2.26
N ILE A 225 -36.27 20.44 1.27
CA ILE A 225 -35.05 20.53 0.44
C ILE A 225 -33.85 20.90 1.32
N VAL A 226 -33.93 21.99 2.09
CA VAL A 226 -32.86 22.44 2.98
C VAL A 226 -32.52 21.38 4.05
N SER A 227 -33.53 20.67 4.57
CA SER A 227 -33.32 19.57 5.52
C SER A 227 -32.57 18.39 4.88
N ARG A 228 -32.91 18.02 3.64
CA ARG A 228 -32.19 16.99 2.86
C ARG A 228 -30.76 17.41 2.53
N GLU A 229 -30.56 18.65 2.08
CA GLU A 229 -29.22 19.20 1.78
C GLU A 229 -28.34 19.29 3.04
N SER A 230 -28.90 19.71 4.17
CA SER A 230 -28.22 19.73 5.47
C SER A 230 -27.78 18.33 5.91
N ALA A 231 -28.65 17.32 5.77
CA ALA A 231 -28.30 15.93 6.06
C ALA A 231 -27.18 15.38 5.15
N ILE A 232 -27.23 15.70 3.85
CA ILE A 232 -26.16 15.36 2.90
C ILE A 232 -24.85 16.06 3.27
N ALA A 233 -24.89 17.36 3.57
CA ALA A 233 -23.71 18.13 3.96
C ALA A 233 -23.07 17.60 5.25
N SER A 234 -23.86 17.24 6.27
CA SER A 234 -23.35 16.61 7.49
C SER A 234 -22.65 15.28 7.18
N LYS A 235 -23.27 14.42 6.36
CA LYS A 235 -22.67 13.14 5.97
C LYS A 235 -21.34 13.33 5.22
N CYS A 236 -21.30 14.23 4.23
CA CYS A 236 -20.08 14.55 3.50
C CYS A 236 -18.97 15.07 4.44
N LEU A 237 -19.33 15.85 5.45
CA LEU A 237 -18.39 16.37 6.44
C LEU A 237 -17.85 15.25 7.36
N ASP A 238 -18.70 14.32 7.79
CA ASP A 238 -18.29 13.15 8.57
C ASP A 238 -17.44 12.17 7.75
N ASP A 239 -17.74 11.96 6.46
CA ASP A 239 -16.90 11.18 5.54
C ASP A 239 -15.50 11.84 5.37
N VAL A 240 -15.42 13.17 5.30
CA VAL A 240 -14.14 13.90 5.29
C VAL A 240 -13.38 13.76 6.62
N ARG A 241 -14.07 13.83 7.77
CA ARG A 241 -13.46 13.57 9.09
C ARG A 241 -12.89 12.15 9.20
N ASN A 242 -13.63 11.15 8.72
CA ASN A 242 -13.20 9.76 8.71
C ASN A 242 -11.95 9.57 7.84
N ASN A 243 -11.93 10.15 6.63
CA ASN A 243 -10.75 10.14 5.76
C ASN A 243 -9.53 10.82 6.40
N LEU A 244 -9.73 11.97 7.07
CA LEU A 244 -8.67 12.67 7.80
C LEU A 244 -8.11 11.83 8.96
N LEU A 245 -8.96 11.12 9.70
CA LEU A 245 -8.54 10.22 10.78
C LEU A 245 -7.70 9.06 10.24
N VAL A 246 -8.16 8.40 9.17
CA VAL A 246 -7.40 7.31 8.51
C VAL A 246 -6.05 7.80 7.97
N LEU A 247 -6.02 8.98 7.35
CA LEU A 247 -4.78 9.62 6.91
C LEU A 247 -3.82 9.93 8.07
N THR A 248 -4.35 10.38 9.22
CA THR A 248 -3.56 10.64 10.43
C THR A 248 -2.94 9.35 10.97
N CYS A 249 -3.72 8.28 11.14
CA CYS A 249 -3.19 6.99 11.59
C CYS A 249 -2.17 6.36 10.62
N SER A 250 -2.37 6.57 9.31
CA SER A 250 -1.39 6.18 8.28
C SER A 250 -0.09 6.98 8.42
N LEU A 251 -0.18 8.29 8.61
CA LEU A 251 0.96 9.17 8.83
C LEU A 251 1.76 8.78 10.07
N ASP A 252 1.10 8.49 11.20
CA ASP A 252 1.75 7.99 12.42
C ASP A 252 2.54 6.69 12.18
N THR A 253 1.95 5.77 11.40
CA THR A 253 2.59 4.52 11.01
C THR A 253 3.84 4.77 10.15
N HIS A 254 3.77 5.71 9.20
CA HIS A 254 4.91 6.13 8.39
C HIS A 254 5.99 6.85 9.21
N ILE A 255 5.62 7.70 10.18
CA ILE A 255 6.54 8.35 11.10
C ILE A 255 7.29 7.30 11.95
N TYR A 256 6.58 6.28 12.45
CA TYR A 256 7.22 5.17 13.17
C TYR A 256 8.19 4.38 12.28
N ALA A 257 7.78 4.07 11.04
CA ALA A 257 8.63 3.37 10.08
C ALA A 257 9.90 4.17 9.74
N ASN A 258 9.80 5.48 9.53
CA ASN A 258 10.96 6.35 9.31
C ASN A 258 11.90 6.36 10.52
N LYS A 259 11.37 6.51 11.75
CA LYS A 259 12.16 6.41 13.00
C LYS A 259 12.83 5.03 13.19
N MET A 260 12.28 3.95 12.62
CA MET A 260 12.92 2.63 12.61
C MET A 260 14.05 2.57 11.57
N LEU A 261 13.86 3.16 10.39
CA LEU A 261 14.88 3.24 9.34
C LEU A 261 16.07 4.13 9.75
N GLU A 262 15.82 5.26 10.43
CA GLU A 262 16.85 6.14 11.00
C GLU A 262 17.76 5.39 11.99
N ARG A 263 17.17 4.61 12.92
CA ARG A 263 17.94 3.77 13.86
C ARG A 263 18.79 2.73 13.12
N LYS A 264 18.22 2.00 12.17
CA LYS A 264 18.95 1.01 11.36
C LYS A 264 20.07 1.63 10.52
N SER A 265 19.86 2.85 10.01
CA SER A 265 20.89 3.61 9.31
C SER A 265 22.05 3.97 10.26
N PHE A 266 21.74 4.42 11.47
CA PHE A 266 22.75 4.70 12.50
C PHE A 266 23.52 3.43 12.91
N GLU A 267 22.83 2.33 13.22
CA GLU A 267 23.42 1.02 13.54
C GLU A 267 24.36 0.53 12.42
N PHE A 268 23.91 0.59 11.16
CA PHE A 268 24.72 0.20 10.01
C PHE A 268 25.97 1.08 9.84
N ASN A 269 25.84 2.40 10.00
CA ASN A 269 26.98 3.31 9.92
C ASN A 269 27.98 3.10 11.07
N SER A 270 27.50 2.76 12.27
CA SER A 270 28.36 2.40 13.41
C SER A 270 29.15 1.11 13.14
N GLY A 271 28.48 0.04 12.69
CA GLY A 271 29.14 -1.22 12.35
C GLY A 271 30.08 -1.10 11.15
N LYS A 272 29.76 -0.25 10.17
CA LYS A 272 30.69 0.10 9.09
C LYS A 272 31.96 0.77 9.64
N HIS A 273 31.82 1.75 10.53
CA HIS A 273 32.97 2.45 11.11
C HIS A 273 33.89 1.50 11.91
N GLU A 274 33.31 0.56 12.65
CA GLU A 274 34.05 -0.49 13.38
C GLU A 274 34.84 -1.40 12.43
N LEU A 275 34.24 -1.80 11.29
CA LEU A 275 34.94 -2.55 10.24
C LEU A 275 36.06 -1.73 9.57
N ASP A 276 35.83 -0.44 9.29
CA ASP A 276 36.85 0.46 8.71
C ASP A 276 38.06 0.62 9.67
N LEU A 277 37.81 0.65 10.99
CA LEU A 277 38.87 0.65 12.02
C LEU A 277 39.66 -0.66 12.05
N HIS A 278 38.98 -1.82 12.05
CA HIS A 278 39.65 -3.12 12.02
C HIS A 278 40.46 -3.34 10.73
N LEU A 279 39.96 -2.89 9.57
CA LEU A 279 40.73 -2.90 8.32
C LEU A 279 42.00 -2.06 8.44
N SER A 280 41.90 -0.85 9.00
CA SER A 280 43.05 0.04 9.22
C SER A 280 44.11 -0.57 10.16
N GLU A 281 43.67 -1.33 11.17
CA GLU A 281 44.55 -2.05 12.10
C GLU A 281 45.26 -3.22 11.41
N MET A 282 44.53 -4.05 10.65
CA MET A 282 45.08 -5.15 9.87
C MET A 282 46.06 -4.67 8.78
N GLU A 283 45.79 -3.53 8.12
CA GLU A 283 46.70 -2.91 7.15
C GLU A 283 48.02 -2.48 7.82
N LYS A 284 47.94 -1.91 9.02
CA LYS A 284 49.10 -1.51 9.81
C LYS A 284 49.93 -2.72 10.27
N GLU A 285 49.30 -3.81 10.72
CA GLU A 285 50.01 -5.05 11.06
C GLU A 285 50.69 -5.66 9.83
N ASN A 286 50.00 -5.72 8.69
CA ASN A 286 50.59 -6.20 7.43
C ASN A 286 51.80 -5.37 6.98
N ALA A 287 51.75 -4.04 7.15
CA ALA A 287 52.88 -3.16 6.86
C ALA A 287 54.09 -3.48 7.78
N GLN A 288 53.87 -3.64 9.08
CA GLN A 288 54.91 -3.98 10.06
C GLN A 288 55.52 -5.37 9.80
N LEU A 289 54.70 -6.36 9.45
CA LEU A 289 55.16 -7.70 9.07
C LEU A 289 55.99 -7.65 7.78
N SER A 290 55.56 -6.87 6.79
CA SER A 290 56.29 -6.69 5.53
C SER A 290 57.66 -6.03 5.73
N GLU A 291 57.74 -5.00 6.58
CA GLU A 291 59.01 -4.37 6.97
C GLU A 291 59.95 -5.38 7.66
N ARG A 292 59.42 -6.18 8.60
CA ARG A 292 60.19 -7.20 9.31
C ARG A 292 60.70 -8.30 8.39
N ILE A 293 59.89 -8.74 7.41
CA ILE A 293 60.30 -9.71 6.38
C ILE A 293 61.43 -9.12 5.53
N SER A 294 61.26 -7.90 5.00
CA SER A 294 62.28 -7.20 4.21
C SER A 294 63.62 -7.07 4.96
N GLY A 295 63.57 -6.71 6.25
CA GLY A 295 64.75 -6.65 7.11
C GLY A 295 65.46 -8.01 7.29
N LEU A 296 64.71 -9.09 7.50
CA LEU A 296 65.26 -10.44 7.61
C LEU A 296 65.86 -10.94 6.29
N GLU A 297 65.20 -10.67 5.16
CA GLU A 297 65.73 -10.99 3.85
C GLU A 297 67.05 -10.25 3.56
N ALA A 298 67.14 -8.96 3.92
CA ALA A 298 68.37 -8.18 3.76
C ALA A 298 69.52 -8.77 4.61
N GLN A 299 69.23 -9.21 5.84
CA GLN A 299 70.21 -9.92 6.68
C GLN A 299 70.69 -11.24 6.06
N LEU A 300 69.77 -12.02 5.47
CA LEU A 300 70.10 -13.26 4.77
C LEU A 300 70.95 -12.99 3.51
N ARG A 301 70.56 -12.03 2.66
CA ARG A 301 71.34 -11.59 1.49
C ARG A 301 72.77 -11.21 1.90
N ASN A 302 72.92 -10.35 2.90
CA ASN A 302 74.23 -9.92 3.43
C ASN A 302 75.05 -11.06 4.07
N LYS A 303 74.43 -12.15 4.52
CA LYS A 303 75.16 -13.32 5.05
C LYS A 303 75.60 -14.26 3.93
N ILE A 304 74.77 -14.46 2.90
CA ILE A 304 75.10 -15.21 1.69
C ILE A 304 76.27 -14.54 0.96
N GLU A 305 76.21 -13.22 0.76
CA GLU A 305 77.27 -12.45 0.10
C GLU A 305 78.61 -12.56 0.84
N ARG A 306 78.62 -12.32 2.16
CA ARG A 306 79.85 -12.47 2.98
C ARG A 306 80.45 -13.87 2.88
N LEU A 307 79.63 -14.92 3.04
CA LEU A 307 80.12 -16.29 2.89
C LEU A 307 80.63 -16.58 1.47
N GLY A 308 79.99 -16.03 0.43
CA GLY A 308 80.46 -16.11 -0.95
C GLY A 308 81.84 -15.49 -1.13
N ASN A 309 82.03 -14.27 -0.61
CA ASN A 309 83.31 -13.56 -0.67
C ASN A 309 84.41 -14.26 0.15
N ASP A 310 84.08 -14.79 1.33
CA ASP A 310 85.00 -15.57 2.18
C ASP A 310 85.45 -16.87 1.48
N MET A 311 84.54 -17.55 0.76
CA MET A 311 84.88 -18.74 -0.04
C MET A 311 85.70 -18.39 -1.29
N GLU A 312 85.38 -17.28 -1.96
CA GLU A 312 86.08 -16.83 -3.16
C GLU A 312 87.52 -16.39 -2.86
N THR A 313 87.74 -15.67 -1.77
CA THR A 313 89.09 -15.30 -1.31
C THR A 313 89.93 -16.53 -0.99
N GLN A 314 89.40 -17.50 -0.23
CA GLN A 314 90.07 -18.77 0.04
C GLN A 314 90.37 -19.56 -1.25
N ARG A 315 89.44 -19.58 -2.22
CA ARG A 315 89.62 -20.24 -3.53
C ARG A 315 90.76 -19.60 -4.33
N VAL A 316 90.83 -18.26 -4.34
CA VAL A 316 91.90 -17.51 -5.02
C VAL A 316 93.25 -17.75 -4.34
N GLU A 317 93.33 -17.68 -3.00
CA GLU A 317 94.56 -17.97 -2.26
C GLU A 317 95.09 -19.39 -2.49
N LEU A 318 94.21 -20.40 -2.45
CA LEU A 318 94.59 -21.79 -2.70
C LEU A 318 95.07 -21.99 -4.15
N LYS A 319 94.41 -21.34 -5.11
CA LYS A 319 94.83 -21.36 -6.52
C LYS A 319 96.20 -20.70 -6.70
N GLN A 320 96.44 -19.58 -6.02
CA GLN A 320 97.72 -18.86 -6.06
C GLN A 320 98.85 -19.71 -5.47
N LYS A 321 98.65 -20.31 -4.28
CA LYS A 321 99.61 -21.24 -3.65
C LYS A 321 99.92 -22.46 -4.53
N LEU A 322 98.91 -23.00 -5.22
CA LEU A 322 99.10 -24.10 -6.17
C LEU A 322 99.97 -23.68 -7.36
N GLN A 323 99.76 -22.47 -7.91
CA GLN A 323 100.57 -21.93 -9.00
C GLN A 323 102.02 -21.69 -8.54
N GLU A 324 102.23 -21.06 -7.39
CA GLU A 324 103.56 -20.82 -6.81
C GLU A 324 104.35 -22.13 -6.59
N MET A 325 103.68 -23.18 -6.07
CA MET A 325 104.29 -24.50 -5.98
C MET A 325 104.62 -25.08 -7.36
N GLN A 326 103.71 -24.97 -8.33
CA GLN A 326 103.91 -25.49 -9.69
C GLN A 326 105.08 -24.82 -10.42
N ASP A 327 105.25 -23.50 -10.23
CA ASP A 327 106.37 -22.73 -10.78
C ASP A 327 107.69 -23.14 -10.11
N TRP A 328 107.72 -23.22 -8.77
CA TRP A 328 108.90 -23.69 -8.02
C TRP A 328 109.34 -25.12 -8.36
N TRP A 329 108.38 -26.05 -8.52
CA TRP A 329 108.67 -27.41 -8.99
C TRP A 329 109.25 -27.41 -10.41
N SER A 330 108.78 -26.51 -11.29
CA SER A 330 109.27 -26.39 -12.67
C SER A 330 110.72 -25.88 -12.70
N GLU A 331 111.04 -24.85 -11.91
CA GLU A 331 112.41 -24.34 -11.74
C GLU A 331 113.35 -25.42 -11.18
N THR A 332 112.94 -26.10 -10.10
CA THR A 332 113.72 -27.19 -9.47
C THR A 332 113.98 -28.34 -10.44
N ILE A 333 113.01 -28.66 -11.31
CA ILE A 333 113.16 -29.68 -12.36
C ILE A 333 114.16 -29.24 -13.44
N GLU A 334 114.15 -27.98 -13.87
CA GLU A 334 115.16 -27.46 -14.81
C GLU A 334 116.56 -27.38 -14.20
N GLU A 335 116.69 -27.01 -12.93
CA GLU A 335 117.97 -27.06 -12.22
C GLU A 335 118.49 -28.51 -12.12
N CYS A 336 117.63 -29.46 -11.78
CA CYS A 336 117.98 -30.89 -11.78
C CYS A 336 118.39 -31.37 -13.18
N LYS A 337 117.70 -30.94 -14.25
CA LYS A 337 118.08 -31.24 -15.65
C LYS A 337 119.42 -30.62 -16.02
N TYR A 338 119.72 -29.40 -15.56
CA TYR A 338 121.00 -28.74 -15.75
C TYR A 338 122.13 -29.50 -15.04
N LEU A 339 121.99 -29.76 -13.73
CA LEU A 339 122.97 -30.50 -12.94
C LEU A 339 123.23 -31.90 -13.50
N LYS A 340 122.19 -32.60 -13.98
CA LYS A 340 122.31 -33.90 -14.64
C LYS A 340 123.11 -33.86 -15.96
N ARG A 341 123.17 -32.71 -16.65
CA ARG A 341 124.01 -32.49 -17.84
C ARG A 341 125.44 -32.05 -17.48
N ALA A 342 125.58 -31.20 -16.46
CA ALA A 342 126.87 -30.64 -16.05
C ALA A 342 127.74 -31.65 -15.28
N ASN A 343 127.15 -32.50 -14.44
CA ASN A 343 127.91 -33.43 -13.59
C ASN A 343 128.77 -34.44 -14.39
N PRO A 344 128.27 -35.06 -15.49
CA PRO A 344 129.13 -35.90 -16.36
C PRO A 344 130.25 -35.13 -17.07
N GLN A 345 130.04 -33.84 -17.39
CA GLN A 345 131.07 -33.00 -18.00
C GLN A 345 132.19 -32.70 -17.00
N LEU A 346 131.83 -32.34 -15.76
CA LEU A 346 132.76 -32.17 -14.65
C LEU A 346 133.53 -33.46 -14.36
N GLN A 347 132.85 -34.60 -14.33
CA GLN A 347 133.48 -35.91 -14.16
C GLN A 347 134.50 -36.19 -15.28
N ALA A 348 134.13 -36.00 -16.55
CA ALA A 348 135.06 -36.17 -17.67
C ALA A 348 136.28 -35.22 -17.56
N THR A 349 136.10 -33.96 -17.14
CA THR A 349 137.26 -33.07 -16.91
C THR A 349 138.14 -33.50 -15.76
N ALA A 350 137.57 -34.08 -14.69
CA ALA A 350 138.33 -34.63 -13.58
C ALA A 350 139.11 -35.89 -13.98
N GLU A 351 138.51 -36.76 -14.78
CA GLU A 351 139.16 -37.95 -15.36
C GLU A 351 140.34 -37.55 -16.26
N CYS A 352 140.17 -36.58 -17.17
CA CYS A 352 141.28 -36.03 -17.97
C CYS A 352 142.43 -35.47 -17.10
N LEU A 353 142.12 -34.70 -16.05
CA LEU A 353 143.14 -34.15 -15.14
C LEU A 353 143.87 -35.24 -14.34
N ILE A 354 143.21 -36.34 -14.01
CA ILE A 354 143.83 -37.52 -13.37
C ILE A 354 144.77 -38.22 -14.36
N GLU A 355 144.38 -38.37 -15.64
CA GLU A 355 145.23 -38.92 -16.69
C GLU A 355 146.46 -38.04 -16.95
N GLU A 356 146.30 -36.72 -17.04
CA GLU A 356 147.40 -35.75 -17.15
C GLU A 356 148.34 -35.83 -15.93
N TYR A 357 147.79 -35.84 -14.71
CA TYR A 357 148.58 -35.99 -13.48
C TYR A 357 149.40 -37.29 -13.48
N SER A 358 148.79 -38.41 -13.88
CA SER A 358 149.48 -39.71 -13.96
C SER A 358 150.61 -39.70 -15.01
N SER A 359 150.39 -38.99 -16.13
CA SER A 359 151.37 -38.82 -17.20
C SER A 359 152.55 -37.96 -16.75
N VAL A 360 152.29 -36.84 -16.07
CA VAL A 360 153.30 -35.98 -15.45
C VAL A 360 154.07 -36.74 -14.36
N GLN A 361 153.39 -37.52 -13.53
CA GLN A 361 154.01 -38.35 -12.49
C GLN A 361 154.98 -39.38 -13.10
N LYS A 362 154.59 -40.04 -14.19
CA LYS A 362 155.44 -40.97 -14.94
C LYS A 362 156.67 -40.28 -15.54
N LEU A 363 156.48 -39.17 -16.25
CA LEU A 363 157.57 -38.37 -16.84
C LEU A 363 158.54 -37.84 -15.76
N ASN A 364 158.03 -37.43 -14.60
CA ASN A 364 158.86 -37.02 -13.46
C ASN A 364 159.67 -38.20 -12.90
N GLY A 365 159.09 -39.40 -12.85
CA GLY A 365 159.81 -40.64 -12.52
C GLY A 365 160.94 -40.95 -13.51
N GLU A 366 160.68 -40.82 -14.81
CA GLU A 366 161.68 -40.98 -15.87
C GLU A 366 162.80 -39.92 -15.78
N LEU A 367 162.44 -38.66 -15.55
CA LEU A 367 163.39 -37.56 -15.36
C LEU A 367 164.27 -37.76 -14.11
N ARG A 368 163.71 -38.25 -13.00
CA ARG A 368 164.47 -38.64 -11.79
C ARG A 368 165.47 -39.76 -12.10
N LYS A 369 165.07 -40.76 -12.89
CA LYS A 369 165.94 -41.86 -13.32
C LYS A 369 167.08 -41.34 -14.21
N GLN A 370 166.80 -40.46 -15.18
CA GLN A 370 167.82 -39.80 -16.00
C GLN A 370 168.77 -38.95 -15.14
N LYS A 371 168.25 -38.15 -14.20
CA LYS A 371 169.03 -37.35 -13.26
C LYS A 371 169.97 -38.21 -12.41
N PHE A 372 169.50 -39.37 -11.93
CA PHE A 372 170.33 -40.31 -11.19
C PHE A 372 171.47 -40.88 -12.05
N GLN A 373 171.18 -41.33 -13.28
CA GLN A 373 172.21 -41.79 -14.22
C GLN A 373 173.23 -40.70 -14.59
N LEU A 374 172.77 -39.45 -14.73
CA LEU A 374 173.65 -38.32 -15.00
C LEU A 374 174.54 -38.00 -13.79
N HIS A 375 173.99 -38.01 -12.58
CA HIS A 375 174.74 -37.84 -11.34
C HIS A 375 175.78 -38.96 -11.16
N GLU A 376 175.40 -40.22 -11.36
CA GLU A 376 176.32 -41.38 -11.35
C GLU A 376 177.42 -41.27 -12.43
N ARG A 377 177.16 -40.61 -13.57
CA ARG A 377 178.18 -40.25 -14.56
C ARG A 377 179.09 -39.12 -14.06
N CYS A 378 178.53 -38.06 -13.47
CA CYS A 378 179.28 -36.95 -12.87
C CYS A 378 180.22 -37.46 -11.76
N THR A 379 179.71 -38.20 -10.77
CA THR A 379 180.54 -38.78 -9.69
C THR A 379 181.67 -39.67 -10.22
N ARG A 380 181.43 -40.41 -11.30
CA ARG A 380 182.45 -41.26 -11.94
C ARG A 380 183.48 -40.44 -12.72
N LEU A 381 183.11 -39.28 -13.25
CA LEU A 381 184.02 -38.32 -13.87
C LEU A 381 184.80 -37.52 -12.82
N GLU A 382 184.16 -37.11 -11.73
CA GLU A 382 184.78 -36.49 -10.55
C GLU A 382 185.81 -37.43 -9.91
N ALA A 383 185.47 -38.71 -9.71
CA ALA A 383 186.41 -39.73 -9.23
C ALA A 383 187.60 -39.92 -10.19
N LYS A 384 187.36 -39.93 -11.51
CA LYS A 384 188.45 -39.94 -12.51
C LYS A 384 189.30 -38.67 -12.47
N PHE A 385 188.69 -37.51 -12.24
CA PHE A 385 189.38 -36.22 -12.12
C PHE A 385 190.22 -36.16 -10.85
N LEU A 386 189.72 -36.71 -9.73
CA LEU A 386 190.47 -36.89 -8.49
C LEU A 386 191.64 -37.87 -8.67
N GLN A 387 191.43 -39.03 -9.31
CA GLN A 387 192.51 -39.97 -9.64
C GLN A 387 193.55 -39.38 -10.61
N LEU A 388 193.16 -38.48 -11.51
CA LEU A 388 194.09 -37.71 -12.34
C LEU A 388 194.84 -36.69 -11.48
N LYS A 389 194.15 -35.97 -10.60
CA LYS A 389 194.76 -35.00 -9.67
C LYS A 389 195.77 -35.65 -8.71
N GLU A 390 195.49 -36.86 -8.23
CA GLU A 390 196.41 -37.69 -7.44
C GLU A 390 197.56 -38.30 -8.25
N LYS A 391 197.43 -38.40 -9.58
CA LYS A 391 198.53 -38.81 -10.49
C LYS A 391 199.40 -37.63 -10.95
N PHE A 392 199.01 -36.40 -10.64
CA PHE A 392 199.69 -35.16 -11.02
C PHE A 392 200.03 -34.28 -9.80
N SER A 393 200.10 -34.88 -8.61
CA SER A 393 200.61 -34.29 -7.37
C SER A 393 201.47 -35.29 -6.61
#